data_AF-A0A3M1YFL4-F1
#
_entry.id   AF-A0A3M1YFL4-F1
#
_cell.length_a   1.000
_cell.length_b   1.000
_cell.length_c   1.000
_cell.angle_alpha   90.00
_cell.angle_beta   90.00
_cell.angle_gamma   90.00
#
_symmetry.space_group_name_H-M   'P 1'
#
loop_
_entity.id
_entity.type
_entity.pdbx_description
1 polymer ?
#
loop_
_entity_poly.entity_id
_entity_poly.type
_entity_poly.pdbx_seq_one_letter_code
_entity_poly.pdbx_strand_id
1 'polypeptide(L)'
;MPPTGFAVTLSTPLSEVARASFRTALEPLLEGKTTREKVDFLLRLVQYGFEYQTDQEQFGREKYFFPEEVLYFPYADCEDRSALFAQLVKEMTGLEVIGLVFPEHVATAVRFSEDFPGDYVTYEGQKYLICDPTYIGAGSGMVMPKYKNAAAQMVLLD
;
A
#
# COMPACT_ATOMS: atom_id res chain seq x y z
N MET A 1 13.94 -10.67 -0.93
CA MET A 1 13.13 -10.05 -2.00
C MET A 1 13.99 -9.07 -2.80
N PRO A 2 14.24 -9.29 -4.11
CA PRO A 2 14.88 -8.29 -4.96
C PRO A 2 13.95 -7.07 -5.14
N PRO A 3 14.39 -5.83 -4.86
CA PRO A 3 13.55 -4.62 -4.99
C PRO A 3 12.96 -4.42 -6.39
N THR A 4 13.60 -5.00 -7.42
CA THR A 4 13.20 -4.86 -8.82
C THR A 4 11.81 -5.45 -9.11
N GLY A 5 11.42 -6.56 -8.48
CA GLY A 5 10.10 -7.16 -8.70
C GLY A 5 8.98 -6.28 -8.15
N PHE A 6 9.11 -5.90 -6.87
CA PHE A 6 8.19 -5.00 -6.20
C PHE A 6 8.11 -3.62 -6.85
N ALA A 7 9.23 -3.06 -7.33
CA ALA A 7 9.22 -1.78 -8.05
C ALA A 7 8.35 -1.80 -9.31
N VAL A 8 8.39 -2.90 -10.07
CA VAL A 8 7.57 -3.04 -11.27
C VAL A 8 6.08 -3.09 -10.90
N THR A 9 5.71 -3.89 -9.89
CA THR A 9 4.30 -4.04 -9.52
C THR A 9 3.74 -2.80 -8.83
N LEU A 10 4.53 -2.15 -7.97
CA LEU A 10 4.16 -0.89 -7.31
C LEU A 10 3.86 0.22 -8.34
N SER A 11 4.70 0.37 -9.37
CA SER A 11 4.54 1.39 -10.41
C SER A 11 3.54 1.01 -11.52
N THR A 12 3.00 -0.21 -11.52
CA THR A 12 2.02 -0.61 -12.53
C THR A 12 0.65 -0.01 -12.21
N PRO A 13 0.06 0.82 -13.08
CA PRO A 13 -1.27 1.37 -12.84
C PRO A 13 -2.35 0.29 -12.95
N LEU A 14 -3.50 0.54 -12.29
CA LEU A 14 -4.71 -0.24 -12.52
C LEU A 14 -5.16 -0.13 -13.98
N SER A 15 -5.73 -1.20 -14.53
CA SER A 15 -6.39 -1.14 -15.83
C SER A 15 -7.56 -0.15 -15.78
N GLU A 16 -7.95 0.37 -16.95
CA GLU A 16 -9.11 1.26 -17.08
C GLU A 16 -10.39 0.65 -16.49
N VAL A 17 -10.56 -0.66 -16.67
CA VAL A 17 -11.72 -1.40 -16.15
C VAL A 17 -11.67 -1.46 -14.63
N ALA A 18 -10.55 -1.92 -14.05
CA ALA A 18 -10.41 -2.00 -12.60
C ALA A 18 -10.54 -0.61 -11.95
N ARG A 19 -9.89 0.40 -12.53
CA ARG A 19 -9.98 1.79 -12.06
C ARG A 19 -11.42 2.29 -12.04
N ALA A 20 -12.17 2.10 -13.13
CA ALA A 20 -13.58 2.52 -13.21
C ALA A 20 -14.46 1.77 -12.19
N SER A 21 -14.22 0.47 -12.00
CA SER A 21 -14.93 -0.34 -11.00
C SER A 21 -14.64 0.12 -9.58
N PHE A 22 -13.37 0.35 -9.22
CA PHE A 22 -12.99 0.84 -7.91
C PHE A 22 -13.56 2.23 -7.64
N ARG A 23 -13.49 3.16 -8.60
CA ARG A 23 -14.08 4.51 -8.43
C ARG A 23 -15.57 4.43 -8.15
N THR A 24 -16.28 3.67 -8.99
CA THR A 24 -17.73 3.47 -8.83
C THR A 24 -18.09 2.90 -7.46
N ALA A 25 -17.31 1.96 -6.94
CA ALA A 25 -17.57 1.33 -5.65
C ALA A 25 -17.14 2.18 -4.44
N LEU A 26 -16.03 2.91 -4.54
CA LEU A 26 -15.37 3.54 -3.41
C LEU A 26 -15.66 5.04 -3.29
N GLU A 27 -15.84 5.79 -4.38
CA GLU A 27 -16.06 7.24 -4.32
C GLU A 27 -17.25 7.63 -3.42
N PRO A 28 -18.43 6.98 -3.49
CA PRO A 28 -19.54 7.29 -2.59
C PRO A 28 -19.22 7.02 -1.10
N LEU A 29 -18.37 6.04 -0.82
CA LEU A 29 -17.94 5.68 0.54
C LEU A 29 -16.90 6.66 1.08
N LEU A 30 -16.20 7.37 0.20
CA LEU A 30 -15.16 8.34 0.52
C LEU A 30 -15.67 9.78 0.53
N GLU A 31 -16.89 10.03 0.09
CA GLU A 31 -17.50 11.37 0.06
C GLU A 31 -17.58 11.98 1.48
N GLY A 32 -17.25 13.27 1.59
CA GLY A 32 -17.25 14.00 2.86
C GLY A 32 -16.09 13.67 3.82
N LYS A 33 -15.25 12.66 3.53
CA LYS A 33 -14.09 12.32 4.35
C LYS A 33 -12.92 13.27 4.09
N THR A 34 -12.16 13.56 5.15
CA THR A 34 -10.84 14.19 5.06
C THR A 34 -9.86 13.28 4.31
N THR A 35 -8.77 13.85 3.80
CA THR A 35 -7.75 13.09 3.08
C THR A 35 -7.18 11.93 3.91
N ARG A 36 -6.91 12.15 5.20
CA ARG A 36 -6.43 11.09 6.10
C ARG A 36 -7.47 10.00 6.31
N GLU A 37 -8.73 10.36 6.52
CA GLU A 37 -9.81 9.37 6.65
C GLU A 37 -10.00 8.54 5.38
N LYS A 38 -9.80 9.13 4.19
CA LYS A 38 -9.82 8.37 2.93
C LYS A 38 -8.68 7.35 2.88
N VAL A 39 -7.46 7.77 3.18
CA VAL A 39 -6.29 6.87 3.21
C VAL A 39 -6.47 5.76 4.24
N ASP A 40 -6.90 6.08 5.46
CA ASP A 40 -7.14 5.10 6.52
C ASP A 40 -8.30 4.14 6.16
N PHE A 41 -9.33 4.62 5.45
CA PHE A 41 -10.39 3.75 4.94
C PHE A 41 -9.86 2.75 3.92
N LEU A 42 -9.08 3.22 2.93
CA LEU A 42 -8.47 2.36 1.92
C LEU A 42 -7.48 1.38 2.55
N LEU A 43 -6.73 1.82 3.56
CA LEU A 43 -5.80 0.97 4.30
C LEU A 43 -6.54 -0.19 4.97
N ARG A 44 -7.65 0.10 5.66
CA ARG A 44 -8.50 -0.93 6.27
C ARG A 44 -9.15 -1.84 5.21
N LEU A 45 -9.60 -1.28 4.08
CA LEU A 45 -10.14 -2.08 2.98
C LEU A 45 -9.12 -3.15 2.54
N VAL A 46 -7.86 -2.78 2.36
CA VAL A 46 -6.83 -3.76 1.95
C VAL A 46 -6.47 -4.72 3.09
N GLN A 47 -6.35 -4.23 4.33
CA GLN A 47 -6.05 -5.08 5.49
C GLN A 47 -7.05 -6.22 5.68
N TYR A 48 -8.35 -5.92 5.54
CA TYR A 48 -9.44 -6.85 5.85
C TYR A 48 -10.14 -7.44 4.63
N GLY A 49 -9.97 -6.84 3.45
CA GLY A 49 -10.64 -7.28 2.22
C GLY A 49 -9.96 -8.43 1.51
N PHE A 50 -8.70 -8.72 1.84
CA PHE A 50 -7.89 -9.77 1.22
C PHE A 50 -7.27 -10.63 2.31
N GLU A 51 -7.28 -11.96 2.15
CA GLU A 51 -6.64 -12.87 3.10
C GLU A 51 -5.12 -12.91 2.88
N TYR A 52 -4.36 -13.18 3.95
CA TYR A 52 -2.89 -13.16 3.90
C TYR A 52 -2.36 -14.59 3.80
N GLN A 53 -1.49 -14.83 2.83
CA GLN A 53 -0.69 -16.04 2.71
C GLN A 53 0.55 -15.69 1.88
N THR A 54 1.71 -16.22 2.24
CA THR A 54 2.94 -15.93 1.47
C THR A 54 2.91 -16.63 0.12
N ASP A 55 3.55 -16.01 -0.88
CA ASP A 55 3.75 -16.62 -2.19
C ASP A 55 4.34 -18.03 -2.15
N GLN A 56 5.29 -18.26 -1.25
CA GLN A 56 5.91 -19.58 -1.07
C GLN A 56 4.90 -20.63 -0.62
N GLU A 57 3.95 -20.28 0.24
CA GLU A 57 2.90 -21.20 0.70
C GLU A 57 1.82 -21.40 -0.38
N GLN A 58 1.50 -20.37 -1.15
CA GLN A 58 0.44 -20.43 -2.17
C GLN A 58 0.90 -21.08 -3.48
N PHE A 59 2.09 -20.73 -3.96
CA PHE A 59 2.59 -21.10 -5.29
C PHE A 59 3.87 -21.94 -5.27
N GLY A 60 4.52 -22.09 -4.12
CA GLY A 60 5.79 -22.78 -3.99
C GLY A 60 7.00 -22.00 -4.53
N ARG A 61 6.80 -20.72 -4.88
CA ARG A 61 7.80 -19.80 -5.43
C ARG A 61 7.32 -18.35 -5.30
N GLU A 62 8.24 -17.40 -5.38
CA GLU A 62 7.89 -15.98 -5.51
C GLU A 62 7.05 -15.71 -6.78
N LYS A 63 6.00 -14.90 -6.65
CA LYS A 63 5.09 -14.44 -7.68
C LYS A 63 4.46 -13.08 -7.27
N TYR A 64 5.16 -12.00 -7.59
CA TYR A 64 4.60 -10.66 -7.51
C TYR A 64 3.32 -10.49 -8.34
N PHE A 65 2.29 -9.88 -7.76
CA PHE A 65 1.06 -9.54 -8.46
C PHE A 65 1.11 -8.11 -9.00
N PHE A 66 0.54 -7.92 -10.19
CA PHE A 66 0.06 -6.59 -10.54
C PHE A 66 -1.08 -6.18 -9.61
N PRO A 67 -1.26 -4.87 -9.33
CA PRO A 67 -2.18 -4.40 -8.30
C PRO A 67 -3.61 -4.96 -8.38
N GLU A 68 -4.14 -5.20 -9.57
CA GLU A 68 -5.50 -5.75 -9.75
C GLU A 68 -5.59 -7.28 -9.68
N GLU A 69 -4.48 -8.03 -9.76
CA GLU A 69 -4.49 -9.49 -9.66
C GLU A 69 -4.90 -9.99 -8.26
N VAL A 70 -4.78 -9.16 -7.23
CA VAL A 70 -5.33 -9.39 -5.88
C VAL A 70 -6.85 -9.64 -5.87
N LEU A 71 -7.57 -9.17 -6.90
CA LEU A 71 -9.01 -9.42 -7.05
C LEU A 71 -9.32 -10.83 -7.57
N TYR A 72 -8.33 -11.49 -8.17
CA TYR A 72 -8.47 -12.80 -8.80
C TYR A 72 -7.96 -13.93 -7.89
N PHE A 73 -6.83 -13.73 -7.22
CA PHE A 73 -6.25 -14.72 -6.33
C PHE A 73 -6.88 -14.70 -4.93
N PRO A 74 -6.96 -15.86 -4.24
CA PRO A 74 -7.61 -15.95 -2.93
C PRO A 74 -6.81 -15.30 -1.79
N TYR A 75 -5.50 -15.13 -1.95
CA TYR A 75 -4.61 -14.55 -0.96
C TYR A 75 -3.68 -13.52 -1.61
N ALA A 76 -3.19 -12.60 -0.79
CA ALA A 76 -2.22 -11.57 -1.14
C ALA A 76 -1.29 -11.33 0.06
N ASP A 77 0.02 -11.35 -0.18
CA ASP A 77 1.02 -11.06 0.84
C ASP A 77 1.39 -9.57 0.91
N CYS A 78 2.57 -9.24 1.45
CA CYS A 78 2.88 -7.88 1.85
C CYS A 78 3.15 -6.94 0.66
N GLU A 79 3.79 -7.44 -0.39
CA GLU A 79 4.07 -6.72 -1.62
C GLU A 79 2.78 -6.44 -2.40
N ASP A 80 1.91 -7.43 -2.54
CA ASP A 80 0.68 -7.36 -3.33
C ASP A 80 -0.30 -6.37 -2.72
N ARG A 81 -0.46 -6.46 -1.38
CA ARG A 81 -1.25 -5.50 -0.60
C ARG A 81 -0.69 -4.10 -0.70
N SER A 82 0.63 -3.94 -0.65
CA SER A 82 1.29 -2.64 -0.75
C SER A 82 1.10 -2.02 -2.14
N ALA A 83 1.22 -2.82 -3.20
CA ALA A 83 1.03 -2.37 -4.58
C ALA A 83 -0.43 -1.95 -4.83
N LEU A 84 -1.41 -2.75 -4.40
CA LEU A 84 -2.84 -2.39 -4.48
C LEU A 84 -3.13 -1.11 -3.68
N PHE A 85 -2.71 -1.05 -2.42
CA PHE A 85 -2.97 0.11 -1.56
C PHE A 85 -2.40 1.40 -2.17
N ALA A 86 -1.17 1.36 -2.69
CA ALA A 86 -0.53 2.52 -3.28
C ALA A 86 -1.30 3.05 -4.50
N GLN A 87 -1.74 2.15 -5.40
CA GLN A 87 -2.55 2.52 -6.55
C GLN A 87 -3.93 3.08 -6.14
N LEU A 88 -4.59 2.47 -5.14
CA LEU A 88 -5.88 2.98 -4.64
C LEU A 88 -5.72 4.38 -4.02
N VAL A 89 -4.67 4.64 -3.25
CA VAL A 89 -4.42 5.97 -2.70
C VAL A 89 -4.17 6.99 -3.81
N LYS A 90 -3.30 6.68 -4.78
CA LYS A 90 -3.03 7.54 -5.93
C LYS A 90 -4.32 7.86 -6.69
N GLU A 91 -5.12 6.85 -7.00
CA GLU A 91 -6.36 7.02 -7.76
C GLU A 91 -7.44 7.81 -7.00
N MET A 92 -7.67 7.49 -5.73
CA MET A 92 -8.80 8.07 -4.98
C MET A 92 -8.49 9.42 -4.35
N THR A 93 -7.21 9.75 -4.17
CA THR A 93 -6.79 10.96 -3.45
C THR A 93 -5.79 11.84 -4.21
N GLY A 94 -5.10 11.30 -5.22
CA GLY A 94 -4.02 11.99 -5.91
C GLY A 94 -2.75 12.16 -5.09
N LEU A 95 -2.67 11.56 -3.89
CA LEU A 95 -1.48 11.66 -3.04
C LEU A 95 -0.33 10.81 -3.59
N GLU A 96 0.88 11.30 -3.34
CA GLU A 96 2.10 10.54 -3.60
C GLU A 96 2.28 9.42 -2.57
N VAL A 97 2.70 8.26 -3.06
CA VAL A 97 2.97 7.08 -2.26
C VAL A 97 4.35 6.54 -2.60
N ILE A 98 5.10 6.14 -1.59
CA ILE A 98 6.40 5.48 -1.71
C ILE A 98 6.29 4.08 -1.13
N GLY A 99 6.85 3.09 -1.81
CA GLY A 99 7.02 1.74 -1.28
C GLY A 99 8.21 1.65 -0.33
N LEU A 100 8.08 0.86 0.73
CA LEU A 100 9.12 0.62 1.73
C LEU A 100 9.45 -0.87 1.77
N VAL A 101 10.71 -1.21 1.47
CA VAL A 101 11.21 -2.58 1.54
C VAL A 101 12.09 -2.74 2.77
N PHE A 102 11.59 -3.49 3.75
CA PHE A 102 12.32 -3.98 4.91
C PHE A 102 12.88 -5.38 4.61
N PRO A 103 13.79 -5.93 5.45
CA PRO A 103 14.44 -7.22 5.16
C PRO A 103 13.50 -8.41 4.89
N GLU A 104 12.33 -8.44 5.53
CA GLU A 104 11.34 -9.53 5.44
C GLU A 104 9.91 -8.98 5.35
N HIS A 105 9.74 -7.73 4.90
CA HIS A 105 8.43 -7.08 4.88
C HIS A 105 8.38 -5.93 3.89
N VAL A 106 7.20 -5.70 3.33
CA VAL A 106 6.93 -4.56 2.47
C VAL A 106 5.76 -3.77 3.03
N ALA A 107 5.90 -2.45 3.01
CA ALA A 107 4.85 -1.51 3.37
C ALA A 107 4.88 -0.31 2.42
N THR A 108 4.07 0.71 2.72
CA THR A 108 4.07 1.97 1.97
C THR A 108 4.22 3.17 2.90
N ALA A 109 4.44 4.35 2.33
CA ALA A 109 4.33 5.61 3.03
C ALA A 109 3.67 6.66 2.14
N VAL A 110 2.75 7.44 2.71
CA VAL A 110 1.91 8.40 1.98
C VAL A 110 2.28 9.82 2.38
N ARG A 111 2.47 10.71 1.40
CA ARG A 111 2.70 12.14 1.65
C ARG A 111 1.37 12.86 1.77
N PHE A 112 1.06 13.28 2.99
CA PHE A 112 -0.05 14.17 3.27
C PHE A 112 0.37 15.64 3.07
N SER A 113 -0.58 16.49 2.67
CA SER A 113 -0.36 17.95 2.64
C SER A 113 -0.32 18.56 4.04
N GLU A 114 -1.00 17.93 4.99
CA GLU A 114 -1.07 18.33 6.39
C GLU A 114 -0.04 17.57 7.22
N ASP A 115 0.50 18.21 8.26
CA ASP A 115 1.40 17.54 9.20
C ASP A 115 0.62 16.73 10.23
N PHE A 116 0.77 15.41 10.14
CA PHE A 116 0.14 14.45 11.03
C PHE A 116 1.18 13.74 11.90
N PRO A 117 0.86 13.42 13.18
CA PRO A 117 1.73 12.62 14.02
C PRO A 117 1.74 11.15 13.55
N GLY A 118 2.85 10.47 13.82
CA GLY A 118 3.03 9.05 13.52
C GLY A 118 4.47 8.73 13.09
N ASP A 119 4.73 7.44 12.88
CA ASP A 119 5.97 6.95 12.29
C ASP A 119 6.02 7.33 10.79
N TYR A 120 7.16 7.86 10.34
CA TYR A 120 7.32 8.41 8.99
C TYR A 120 8.70 8.12 8.43
N VAL A 121 8.83 8.29 7.12
CA VAL A 121 10.11 8.42 6.42
C VAL A 121 10.21 9.80 5.75
N THR A 122 11.44 10.23 5.45
CA THR A 122 11.69 11.47 4.73
C THR A 122 12.35 11.17 3.39
N TYR A 123 11.78 11.69 2.32
CA TYR A 123 12.31 11.61 0.96
C TYR A 123 12.31 13.01 0.35
N GLU A 124 13.46 13.46 -0.18
CA GLU A 124 13.63 14.81 -0.77
C GLU A 124 13.13 15.96 0.13
N GLY A 125 13.34 15.83 1.44
CA GLY A 125 12.90 16.82 2.44
C GLY A 125 11.40 16.82 2.72
N GLN A 126 10.61 15.95 2.08
CA GLN A 126 9.18 15.77 2.32
C GLN A 126 8.94 14.59 3.27
N LYS A 127 7.90 14.72 4.11
CA LYS A 127 7.49 13.71 5.09
C LYS A 127 6.42 12.78 4.50
N TYR A 128 6.64 11.47 4.62
CA TYR A 128 5.69 10.44 4.21
C TYR A 128 5.34 9.58 5.43
N LEU A 129 4.08 9.55 5.83
CA LEU A 129 3.62 8.71 6.94
C LEU A 129 3.55 7.25 6.53
N ILE A 130 4.10 6.35 7.33
CA ILE A 130 4.11 4.91 7.06
C ILE A 130 2.67 4.38 7.13
N CYS A 131 2.27 3.65 6.10
CA CYS A 131 0.96 3.00 5.97
C CYS A 131 1.19 1.53 5.61
N ASP A 132 0.86 0.63 6.53
CA ASP A 132 1.13 -0.80 6.39
C ASP A 132 -0.18 -1.60 6.17
N PRO A 133 -0.43 -2.07 4.93
CA PRO A 133 -1.67 -2.79 4.60
C PRO A 133 -1.66 -4.26 5.08
N THR A 134 -0.56 -4.73 5.66
CA THR A 134 -0.45 -6.06 6.28
C THR A 134 -0.55 -5.98 7.81
N TYR A 135 -0.23 -4.83 8.41
CA TYR A 135 -0.39 -4.63 9.85
C TYR A 135 -1.86 -4.39 10.23
N ILE A 136 -2.60 -5.47 10.43
CA ILE A 136 -4.04 -5.45 10.73
C ILE A 136 -4.38 -4.48 11.88
N GLY A 137 -5.31 -3.56 11.61
CA GLY A 137 -5.79 -2.57 12.58
C GLY A 137 -4.92 -1.30 12.67
N ALA A 138 -3.77 -1.25 11.99
CA ALA A 138 -2.94 -0.07 11.92
C ALA A 138 -3.60 1.03 11.09
N GLY A 139 -3.47 2.28 11.57
CA GLY A 139 -3.77 3.47 10.77
C GLY A 139 -2.52 4.07 10.15
N SER A 140 -2.70 5.11 9.33
CA SER A 140 -1.60 5.93 8.82
C SER A 140 -0.72 6.47 9.95
N GLY A 141 0.59 6.30 9.81
CA GLY A 141 1.59 6.67 10.81
C GLY A 141 1.87 5.60 11.86
N MET A 142 1.54 4.33 11.60
CA MET A 142 1.88 3.20 12.47
C MET A 142 2.75 2.20 11.72
N VAL A 143 3.95 1.96 12.25
CA VAL A 143 4.84 0.89 11.77
C VAL A 143 4.75 -0.34 12.69
N MET A 144 4.91 -1.54 12.14
CA MET A 144 5.03 -2.73 12.98
C MET A 144 6.20 -2.56 13.97
N PRO A 145 6.04 -2.95 15.26
CA PRO A 145 7.08 -2.75 16.27
C PRO A 145 8.47 -3.32 15.89
N LYS A 146 8.52 -4.46 15.18
CA LYS A 146 9.76 -5.09 14.69
C LYS A 146 10.55 -4.18 13.73
N TYR A 147 9.88 -3.29 13.00
CA TYR A 147 10.48 -2.45 11.96
C TYR A 147 10.67 -0.99 12.36
N LYS A 148 10.34 -0.60 13.60
CA LYS A 148 10.36 0.81 14.05
C LYS A 148 11.70 1.52 13.89
N ASN A 149 12.81 0.78 14.04
CA ASN A 149 14.17 1.31 13.88
C ASN A 149 14.91 0.64 12.72
N ALA A 150 14.20 -0.09 11.86
CA ALA A 150 14.80 -0.75 10.71
C ALA A 150 14.95 0.26 9.57
N ALA A 151 16.09 0.21 8.87
CA ALA A 151 16.23 0.93 7.61
C ALA A 151 15.33 0.25 6.55
N ALA A 152 14.56 1.06 5.83
CA ALA A 152 13.81 0.62 4.66
C ALA A 152 14.49 1.15 3.39
N GLN A 153 14.55 0.32 2.36
CA GLN A 153 14.81 0.81 1.02
C GLN A 153 13.53 1.43 0.45
N MET A 154 13.64 2.65 -0.08
CA MET A 154 12.52 3.33 -0.72
C MET A 154 12.41 2.91 -2.19
N VAL A 155 11.18 2.70 -2.62
CA VAL A 155 10.81 2.38 -4.01
C VAL A 155 9.76 3.40 -4.44
N LEU A 156 10.07 4.19 -5.46
CA LEU A 156 9.18 5.23 -5.93
C LEU A 156 8.10 4.64 -6.81
N LEU A 157 6.90 5.21 -6.71
CA LEU A 157 5.79 4.93 -7.61
C LEU A 157 5.81 6.01 -8.70
N ASP A 158 6.05 5.61 -9.95
CA ASP A 158 6.15 6.51 -11.10
C ASP A 158 4.77 7.06 -11.57
#